data_AF-A0A3S2AWT6-F1
#
_entry.id   AF-A0A3S2AWT6-F1
#
_cell.length_a   1.000
_cell.length_b   1.000
_cell.length_c   1.000
_cell.angle_alpha   90.00
_cell.angle_beta   90.00
_cell.angle_gamma   90.00
#
_symmetry.space_group_name_H-M   'P 1'
#
loop_
_entity.id
_entity.type
_entity.pdbx_description
1 polymer ?
#
loop_
_entity_poly.entity_id
_entity_poly.type
_entity_poly.pdbx_seq_one_letter_code
_entity_poly.pdbx_strand_id
1 'polypeptide(L)'
;EKPARADCRWISFPMIDLLPPPVAMRQQAASALESARRDGPVLVCCALGFQRSAGVVAEWLVATGRARTPALAREMLMTTGRPVHLAEAAERAAS
;
A
#
# COMPACT_ATOMS: atom_id res chain seq x y z
N GLU A 1 -4.44 -16.51 -7.21
CA GLU A 1 -4.36 -17.60 -6.20
C GLU A 1 -3.15 -17.37 -5.28
N LYS A 2 -3.12 -18.04 -4.11
CA LYS A 2 -1.95 -18.04 -3.21
C LYS A 2 -0.81 -18.86 -3.87
N PRO A 3 0.45 -18.41 -3.84
CA PRO A 3 1.57 -19.19 -4.36
C PRO A 3 1.68 -20.55 -3.66
N ALA A 4 1.83 -21.63 -4.43
CA ALA A 4 1.75 -23.01 -3.94
C ALA A 4 2.74 -23.39 -2.82
N ARG A 5 3.83 -22.62 -2.65
CA ARG A 5 4.88 -22.85 -1.63
C ARG A 5 4.94 -21.78 -0.54
N ALA A 6 3.95 -20.89 -0.48
CA ALA A 6 3.95 -19.85 0.53
C ALA A 6 3.42 -20.40 1.86
N ASP A 7 4.27 -20.56 2.86
CA ASP A 7 3.86 -20.96 4.22
C ASP A 7 3.48 -19.78 5.11
N CYS A 8 3.30 -18.60 4.52
CA CYS A 8 2.86 -17.39 5.22
C CYS A 8 1.34 -17.16 5.13
N ARG A 9 0.86 -16.28 6.01
CA ARG A 9 -0.47 -15.67 5.89
C ARG A 9 -0.54 -14.91 4.57
N TRP A 10 -1.54 -15.22 3.74
CA TRP A 10 -1.73 -14.63 2.43
C TRP A 10 -3.05 -13.86 2.37
N ILE A 11 -3.02 -12.61 1.92
CA ILE A 11 -4.17 -11.74 1.74
C ILE A 11 -4.07 -11.11 0.35
N SER A 12 -5.17 -11.06 -0.40
CA SER A 12 -5.19 -10.53 -1.77
C SER A 12 -6.32 -9.53 -1.96
N PHE A 13 -5.99 -8.40 -2.60
CA PHE A 13 -6.94 -7.36 -2.99
C PHE A 13 -6.84 -7.16 -4.52
N PRO A 14 -7.87 -7.51 -5.29
CA PRO A 14 -7.80 -7.46 -6.75
C PRO A 14 -7.87 -6.01 -7.25
N MET A 15 -6.79 -5.52 -7.87
CA MET A 15 -6.69 -4.17 -8.43
C MET A 15 -6.16 -4.23 -9.87
N ILE A 16 -6.91 -3.64 -10.80
CA ILE A 16 -6.49 -3.53 -12.20
C ILE A 16 -5.29 -2.61 -12.32
N ASP A 17 -4.36 -2.96 -13.20
CA ASP A 17 -3.17 -2.14 -13.42
C ASP A 17 -3.51 -0.80 -14.08
N LEU A 18 -2.73 0.23 -13.75
CA LEU A 18 -2.88 1.61 -14.27
C LEU A 18 -4.23 2.30 -14.00
N LEU A 19 -5.13 1.66 -13.26
CA LEU A 19 -6.40 2.23 -12.81
C LEU A 19 -6.35 2.55 -11.31
N PRO A 20 -6.93 3.68 -10.87
CA PRO A 20 -7.03 3.99 -9.46
C PRO A 20 -7.97 2.95 -8.80
N PRO A 21 -7.50 2.19 -7.79
CA PRO A 21 -8.37 1.29 -7.06
C PRO A 21 -9.39 2.08 -6.23
N PRO A 22 -10.59 1.51 -5.97
CA PRO A 22 -11.57 2.12 -5.07
C PRO A 22 -10.94 2.47 -3.72
N VAL A 23 -11.26 3.66 -3.18
CA VAL A 23 -10.70 4.15 -1.90
C VAL A 23 -10.93 3.13 -0.78
N ALA A 24 -12.14 2.57 -0.69
CA ALA A 24 -12.48 1.55 0.31
C ALA A 24 -11.57 0.32 0.22
N MET A 25 -11.21 -0.13 -0.98
CA MET A 25 -10.30 -1.25 -1.17
C MET A 25 -8.89 -0.93 -0.67
N ARG A 26 -8.40 0.30 -0.91
CA ARG A 26 -7.09 0.75 -0.38
C ARG A 26 -7.09 0.80 1.14
N GLN A 27 -8.15 1.33 1.75
CA GLN A 27 -8.31 1.42 3.21
C GLN A 27 -8.41 0.03 3.85
N GLN A 28 -9.14 -0.89 3.23
CA GLN A 28 -9.20 -2.30 3.67
C GLN A 28 -7.83 -2.97 3.59
N ALA A 29 -7.08 -2.74 2.51
CA ALA A 29 -5.73 -3.27 2.35
C ALA A 29 -4.75 -2.71 3.39
N ALA A 30 -4.82 -1.40 3.68
CA ALA A 30 -4.02 -0.76 4.72
C ALA A 30 -4.34 -1.30 6.12
N SER A 31 -5.62 -1.54 6.41
CA SER A 31 -6.08 -2.13 7.68
C SER A 31 -5.62 -3.59 7.84
N ALA A 32 -5.66 -4.35 6.75
CA ALA A 32 -5.14 -5.72 6.72
C ALA A 32 -3.62 -5.76 6.91
N LEU A 33 -2.90 -4.81 6.31
CA LEU A 33 -1.46 -4.65 6.50
C LEU A 33 -1.11 -4.35 7.97
N GLU A 34 -1.76 -3.37 8.60
CA GLU A 34 -1.51 -3.07 10.03
C GLU A 34 -1.81 -4.29 10.92
N SER A 35 -2.88 -5.02 10.59
CA SER A 35 -3.22 -6.23 11.34
C SER A 35 -2.19 -7.35 11.18
N ALA A 36 -1.71 -7.60 9.97
CA ALA A 36 -0.66 -8.60 9.71
C ALA A 36 0.71 -8.17 10.28
N ARG A 37 1.01 -6.87 10.31
CA ARG A 37 2.28 -6.33 10.80
C ARG A 37 2.53 -6.58 12.29
N ARG A 38 1.45 -6.78 13.07
CA ARG A 38 1.54 -7.19 14.48
C ARG A 38 2.05 -8.61 14.66
N ASP A 39 1.89 -9.45 13.65
CA ASP A 39 2.32 -10.86 13.66
C ASP A 39 3.75 -11.03 13.09
N GLY A 40 4.34 -9.99 12.50
CA GLY A 40 5.70 -10.02 11.96
C GLY A 40 5.92 -9.15 10.71
N PRO A 41 7.05 -9.31 10.01
CA PRO A 41 7.31 -8.63 8.75
C PRO A 41 6.27 -8.98 7.67
N VAL A 42 5.85 -7.97 6.90
CA VAL A 42 4.86 -8.15 5.81
C VAL A 42 5.46 -7.73 4.48
N LEU A 43 5.36 -8.62 3.49
CA LEU A 43 5.64 -8.28 2.09
C LEU A 43 4.37 -7.71 1.44
N VAL A 44 4.45 -6.48 0.94
CA VAL A 44 3.40 -5.87 0.11
C VAL A 44 3.92 -5.76 -1.32
N CYS A 45 3.32 -6.51 -2.23
CA CYS A 45 3.75 -6.58 -3.63
C CYS A 45 2.58 -6.49 -4.61
N CYS A 46 2.84 -5.89 -5.77
CA CYS A 46 2.03 -6.03 -6.98
C CYS A 46 2.93 -6.60 -8.09
N ALA A 47 2.69 -6.28 -9.37
CA ALA A 47 3.55 -6.78 -10.45
C ALA A 47 4.97 -6.17 -10.40
N LEU A 48 5.08 -4.84 -10.50
CA LEU A 48 6.37 -4.13 -10.51
C LEU A 48 6.67 -3.36 -9.21
N GLY A 49 5.70 -3.28 -8.31
CA GLY A 49 5.88 -2.63 -7.01
C GLY A 49 5.77 -1.10 -6.99
N PHE A 50 5.52 -0.44 -8.13
CA PHE A 50 5.60 1.03 -8.25
C PHE A 50 4.32 1.78 -7.88
N GLN A 51 3.14 1.19 -8.14
CA GLN A 51 1.86 1.89 -8.05
C GLN A 51 0.96 1.29 -6.95
N ARG A 52 0.29 0.17 -7.24
CA ARG A 52 -0.75 -0.41 -6.37
C ARG A 52 -0.25 -0.73 -4.97
N SER A 53 0.87 -1.47 -4.86
CA SER A 53 1.47 -1.78 -3.55
C SER A 53 2.01 -0.54 -2.85
N ALA A 54 2.64 0.39 -3.58
CA ALA A 54 3.13 1.64 -3.01
C ALA A 54 1.97 2.49 -2.45
N GLY A 55 0.83 2.54 -3.15
CA GLY A 55 -0.36 3.26 -2.72
C GLY A 55 -0.99 2.67 -1.46
N VAL A 56 -1.00 1.34 -1.31
CA VAL A 56 -1.44 0.69 -0.07
C VAL A 56 -0.50 1.02 1.09
N VAL A 57 0.83 1.00 0.87
CA VAL A 57 1.79 1.35 1.92
C VAL A 57 1.69 2.83 2.29
N ALA A 58 1.51 3.73 1.32
CA ALA A 58 1.30 5.15 1.58
C ALA A 58 0.02 5.40 2.39
N GLU A 59 -1.09 4.76 2.02
CA GLU A 59 -2.35 4.79 2.78
C GLU A 59 -2.14 4.29 4.22
N TRP A 60 -1.43 3.17 4.39
CA TRP A 60 -1.10 2.62 5.71
C TRP A 60 -0.23 3.56 6.55
N LEU A 61 0.77 4.21 5.97
CA LEU A 61 1.60 5.19 6.68
C LEU A 61 0.76 6.35 7.21
N VAL A 62 -0.18 6.86 6.41
CA VAL A 62 -1.08 7.95 6.83
C VAL A 62 -2.08 7.46 7.88
N ALA A 63 -2.81 6.37 7.60
CA ALA A 63 -3.85 5.84 8.46
C ALA A 63 -3.36 5.44 9.86
N THR A 64 -2.07 5.13 9.99
CA THR A 64 -1.44 4.74 11.27
C THR A 64 -0.63 5.85 11.92
N GLY A 65 -0.69 7.08 11.38
CA GLY A 65 0.02 8.25 11.94
C GLY A 65 1.54 8.25 11.74
N ARG A 66 2.08 7.30 10.97
CA ARG A 66 3.52 7.22 10.65
C ARG A 66 3.94 8.29 9.64
N ALA A 67 3.00 8.75 8.81
CA ALA A 67 3.12 9.94 8.01
C ALA A 67 1.92 10.86 8.30
N ARG A 68 2.18 12.16 8.51
CA ARG A 68 1.11 13.14 8.77
C ARG A 68 0.31 13.51 7.53
N THR A 69 0.87 13.31 6.33
CA THR A 69 0.26 13.69 5.06
C THR A 69 0.56 12.65 3.98
N PRO A 70 -0.27 12.53 2.93
CA PRO A 70 0.03 11.69 1.78
C PRO A 70 1.36 12.06 1.10
N ALA A 71 1.68 13.35 1.02
CA ALA A 71 2.94 13.84 0.46
C ALA A 71 4.15 13.33 1.26
N LEU A 72 4.10 13.38 2.60
CA LEU A 72 5.16 12.83 3.44
C LEU A 72 5.27 11.31 3.30
N ALA A 73 4.15 10.59 3.20
CA ALA A 73 4.16 9.14 2.97
C ALA A 73 4.85 8.78 1.64
N ARG A 74 4.58 9.56 0.58
CA ARG A 74 5.24 9.42 -0.73
C ARG A 74 6.73 9.67 -0.62
N GLU A 75 7.14 10.75 0.03
CA GLU A 75 8.55 11.08 0.25
C GLU A 75 9.27 9.95 1.00
N MET A 76 8.70 9.48 2.10
CA MET A 76 9.24 8.35 2.88
C MET A 76 9.43 7.09 2.04
N LEU A 77 8.56 6.82 1.07
CA LEU A 77 8.73 5.69 0.16
C LEU A 77 9.87 5.94 -0.84
N MET A 78 9.98 7.16 -1.36
CA MET A 78 11.03 7.52 -2.33
C MET A 78 12.43 7.50 -1.71
N THR A 79 12.59 7.87 -0.44
CA THR A 79 13.90 7.82 0.26
C THR A 79 14.44 6.40 0.43
N THR A 80 13.60 5.37 0.25
CA THR A 80 14.04 3.96 0.22
C THR A 80 14.69 3.55 -1.10
N GLY A 81 14.81 4.47 -2.08
CA GLY A 81 15.36 4.19 -3.41
C GLY A 81 14.38 3.45 -4.34
N ARG A 82 13.11 3.33 -3.95
CA ARG A 82 12.08 2.63 -4.73
C ARG A 82 11.38 3.60 -5.69
N PRO A 83 11.17 3.24 -6.97
CA PRO A 83 10.31 4.01 -7.85
C PRO A 83 8.85 3.97 -7.37
N VAL A 84 8.21 5.14 -7.27
CA VAL A 84 6.85 5.31 -6.74
C VAL A 84 6.03 6.17 -7.69
N HIS A 85 4.95 5.60 -8.22
CA HIS A 85 4.01 6.26 -9.13
C HIS A 85 2.61 6.30 -8.48
N LEU A 86 2.41 7.28 -7.58
CA LEU A 86 1.09 7.54 -7.00
C LEU A 86 0.39 8.63 -7.80
N ALA A 87 -0.87 8.40 -8.17
CA ALA A 87 -1.71 9.40 -8.80
C ALA A 87 -2.06 10.51 -7.79
N GLU A 88 -1.96 11.77 -8.20
CA GLU A 88 -2.25 12.97 -7.39
C GLU A 88 -3.67 12.99 -6.79
N ALA A 89 -4.61 12.22 -7.35
CA ALA A 89 -5.96 12.09 -6.79
C ALA A 89 -5.98 11.49 -5.37
N ALA A 90 -4.94 10.73 -4.98
CA ALA A 90 -4.77 10.25 -3.62
C ALA A 90 -4.37 11.36 -2.63
N GLU A 91 -3.81 12.48 -3.10
CA GLU A 91 -3.35 13.60 -2.27
C GLU A 91 -4.50 14.55 -1.90
N ARG A 92 -5.52 14.67 -2.77
CA ARG A 92 -6.67 15.59 -2.56
C ARG A 92 -7.75 15.07 -1.62
N ALA A 93 -7.79 13.76 -1.34
CA ALA A 93 -8.81 13.15 -0.48
C ALA A 93 -8.50 13.27 1.02
N ALA A 94 -7.36 13.87 1.39
CA ALA A 94 -6.90 14.03 2.77
C ALA A 94 -6.60 15.50 3.14
N SER A 95 -7.10 16.46 2.35
CA SER A 95 -7.07 17.91 2.66
C SER A 95 -8.45 18.41 3.03
#